data_AF-A0A3N5U9I3-F1
#
_entry.id   AF-A0A3N5U9I3-F1
#
_cell.length_a   1.000
_cell.length_b   1.000
_cell.length_c   1.000
_cell.angle_alpha   90.00
_cell.angle_beta   90.00
_cell.angle_gamma   90.00
#
_symmetry.space_group_name_H-M   'P 1'
#
loop_
_entity.id
_entity.type
_entity.pdbx_description
1 polymer ?
#
loop_
_entity_poly.entity_id
_entity_poly.type
_entity_poly.pdbx_seq_one_letter_code
_entity_poly.pdbx_strand_id
1 'polypeptide(L)'
;RPFPHKQIGEILQHLKAVCVLDRSDSFGAYGPLFTEIAASLYNYGGKPRLLNRIYGLGGRDFLPEDALQAIEAVVAAAEGKTDLALKEYLSVRG
;
A
#
# COMPACT_ATOMS: atom_id res chain seq x y z
N ARG A 1 14.58 1.63 -11.29
CA ARG A 1 15.11 0.24 -11.29
C ARG A 1 16.63 0.30 -11.24
N PRO A 2 17.33 -0.68 -10.63
CA PRO A 2 16.78 -1.79 -9.83
C PRO A 2 15.95 -1.31 -8.63
N PHE A 3 15.13 -2.16 -8.01
CA PHE A 3 14.37 -1.79 -6.81
C PHE A 3 15.25 -1.96 -5.57
N PRO A 4 15.33 -0.99 -4.64
CA PRO A 4 16.27 -1.02 -3.52
C PRO A 4 15.74 -1.85 -2.33
N HIS A 5 15.55 -3.16 -2.51
CA HIS A 5 14.90 -4.04 -1.52
C HIS A 5 15.48 -3.95 -0.10
N LYS A 6 16.82 -4.02 0.03
CA LYS A 6 17.50 -3.98 1.33
C LYS A 6 17.18 -2.70 2.11
N GLN A 7 17.34 -1.55 1.45
CA GLN A 7 17.10 -0.24 2.06
C GLN A 7 15.62 -0.06 2.45
N ILE A 8 14.70 -0.50 1.58
CA ILE A 8 13.26 -0.46 1.86
C ILE A 8 12.91 -1.32 3.07
N GLY A 9 13.40 -2.55 3.12
CA GLY A 9 13.17 -3.44 4.26
C GLY A 9 13.71 -2.86 5.57
N GLU A 10 14.94 -2.34 5.55
CA GLU A 10 15.58 -1.71 6.72
C GLU A 10 14.77 -0.52 7.27
N ILE A 11 14.25 0.35 6.40
CA ILE A 11 13.51 1.55 6.80
C ILE A 11 12.07 1.23 7.20
N LEU A 12 11.43 0.22 6.61
CA LEU A 12 10.00 -0.04 6.84
C LEU A 12 9.71 -1.11 7.89
N GLN A 13 10.66 -2.02 8.19
CA GLN A 13 10.41 -3.18 9.05
C GLN A 13 9.86 -2.84 10.45
N HIS A 14 10.23 -1.68 11.01
CA HIS A 14 9.87 -1.31 12.37
C HIS A 14 8.49 -0.63 12.48
N LEU A 15 7.83 -0.37 11.35
CA LEU A 15 6.52 0.28 11.32
C LEU A 15 5.41 -0.69 11.71
N LYS A 16 4.28 -0.15 12.18
CA LYS A 16 3.07 -0.94 12.46
C LYS A 16 2.25 -1.24 11.22
N ALA A 17 2.19 -0.29 10.29
CA ALA A 17 1.45 -0.41 9.04
C ALA A 17 2.11 0.44 7.94
N VAL A 18 1.90 0.04 6.68
CA VAL A 18 2.34 0.76 5.48
C VAL A 18 1.22 0.69 4.44
N CYS A 19 0.81 1.85 3.93
CA CYS A 19 -0.11 1.95 2.81
C CYS A 19 0.65 2.30 1.54
N VAL A 20 0.56 1.44 0.54
CA VAL A 20 1.24 1.57 -0.75
C VAL A 20 0.23 2.00 -1.80
N LEU A 21 0.47 3.18 -2.37
CA LEU A 21 -0.36 3.76 -3.42
C LEU A 21 0.24 3.40 -4.78
N ASP A 22 -0.51 2.66 -5.58
CA ASP A 22 -0.13 2.25 -6.92
C ASP A 22 -0.99 2.97 -7.97
N ARG A 23 -0.36 3.61 -8.96
CA ARG A 23 -1.06 4.23 -10.09
C ARG A 23 -1.37 3.25 -11.22
N SER A 24 -1.33 1.95 -10.91
CA SER A 24 -1.48 0.86 -11.87
C SER A 24 -2.02 -0.36 -11.14
N ASP A 25 -2.89 -1.10 -11.80
CA ASP A 25 -3.39 -2.36 -11.28
C ASP A 25 -2.70 -3.56 -11.95
N SER A 26 -2.62 -4.67 -11.22
CA SER A 26 -2.36 -6.00 -11.78
C SER A 26 -3.58 -6.88 -11.51
N PHE A 27 -4.30 -7.27 -12.56
CA PHE A 27 -5.49 -8.12 -12.44
C PHE A 27 -5.12 -9.47 -11.80
N GLY A 28 -5.87 -9.87 -10.77
CA GLY A 28 -5.59 -11.09 -9.99
C GLY A 28 -4.41 -10.97 -9.02
N ALA A 29 -3.80 -9.79 -8.90
CA ALA A 29 -2.69 -9.52 -7.99
C ALA A 29 -2.85 -8.14 -7.31
N TYR A 30 -1.75 -7.65 -6.74
CA TYR A 30 -1.64 -6.31 -6.16
C TYR A 30 -0.90 -5.37 -7.12
N GLY A 31 -0.89 -4.09 -6.82
CA GLY A 31 -0.09 -3.13 -7.55
C GLY A 31 1.41 -3.51 -7.55
N PRO A 32 2.15 -3.12 -8.61
CA PRO A 32 3.55 -3.50 -8.76
C PRO A 32 4.42 -2.97 -7.62
N LEU A 33 4.21 -1.74 -7.13
CA LEU A 33 4.97 -1.20 -6.01
C LEU A 33 4.65 -1.95 -4.72
N PHE A 34 3.38 -2.23 -4.46
CA PHE A 34 2.99 -3.02 -3.29
C PHE A 34 3.73 -4.37 -3.24
N THR A 35 3.80 -5.07 -4.38
CA THR A 35 4.47 -6.37 -4.46
C THR A 35 5.96 -6.25 -4.12
N GLU A 36 6.63 -5.20 -4.59
CA GLU A 36 8.05 -4.94 -4.31
C GLU A 36 8.29 -4.59 -2.83
N ILE A 37 7.39 -3.80 -2.21
CA ILE A 37 7.43 -3.50 -0.78
C ILE A 37 7.21 -4.77 0.06
N ALA A 38 6.22 -5.58 -0.29
CA ALA A 38 5.94 -6.84 0.40
C ALA A 38 7.13 -7.80 0.31
N ALA A 39 7.72 -7.96 -0.87
CA ALA A 39 8.92 -8.79 -1.06
C ALA A 39 10.12 -8.26 -0.25
N SER A 40 10.28 -6.93 -0.17
CA SER A 40 11.36 -6.29 0.60
C SER A 40 11.26 -6.56 2.09
N LEU A 41 10.06 -6.74 2.62
CA LEU A 41 9.81 -6.98 4.04
C LEU A 41 9.78 -8.47 4.42
N TYR A 42 9.68 -9.38 3.44
CA TYR A 42 9.48 -10.81 3.68
C TYR A 42 10.54 -11.45 4.59
N ASN A 43 11.80 -11.03 4.45
CA ASN A 43 12.94 -11.58 5.21
C ASN A 43 13.20 -10.86 6.54
N TYR A 44 12.40 -9.86 6.91
CA TYR A 44 12.54 -9.13 8.16
C TYR A 44 11.56 -9.65 9.21
N GLY A 45 11.95 -9.62 10.49
CA GLY A 45 11.07 -10.03 11.59
C GLY A 45 9.89 -9.07 11.79
N GLY A 46 10.09 -7.81 11.43
CA GLY A 46 9.05 -6.79 11.39
C GLY A 46 8.08 -7.02 10.24
N LYS A 47 6.80 -7.20 10.57
CA LYS A 47 5.72 -7.46 9.61
C LYS A 47 4.65 -6.38 9.72
N PRO A 48 4.93 -5.14 9.24
CA PRO A 48 3.92 -4.10 9.21
C PRO A 48 2.70 -4.59 8.42
N ARG A 49 1.51 -4.19 8.87
CA ARG A 49 0.30 -4.43 8.09
C ARG A 49 0.39 -3.64 6.78
N LEU A 50 0.41 -4.34 5.66
CA LEU A 50 0.45 -3.71 4.34
C LEU A 50 -0.97 -3.46 3.84
N LEU A 51 -1.17 -2.33 3.17
CA LEU A 51 -2.39 -1.99 2.46
C LEU A 51 -2.02 -1.52 1.05
N ASN A 52 -2.84 -1.85 0.06
CA ASN A 52 -2.68 -1.40 -1.30
C ASN A 52 -3.86 -0.49 -1.68
N ARG A 53 -3.55 0.69 -2.21
CA ARG A 53 -4.54 1.64 -2.72
C ARG A 53 -4.23 1.91 -4.18
N ILE A 54 -5.12 1.48 -5.06
CA ILE A 54 -4.99 1.69 -6.50
C ILE A 54 -5.66 3.01 -6.85
N TYR A 55 -4.94 3.93 -7.49
CA TYR A 55 -5.46 5.25 -7.83
C TYR A 55 -5.15 5.63 -9.28
N GLY A 56 -5.78 6.70 -9.77
CA GLY A 56 -5.45 7.30 -11.07
C GLY A 56 -5.73 6.44 -12.30
N LEU A 57 -6.47 5.34 -12.15
CA LEU A 57 -6.87 4.49 -13.27
C LEU A 57 -7.72 5.29 -14.26
N GLY A 58 -7.47 5.11 -15.55
CA GLY A 58 -8.18 5.84 -16.61
C GLY A 58 -7.83 7.33 -16.68
N GLY A 59 -6.68 7.74 -16.15
CA GLY A 59 -6.24 9.14 -16.18
C GLY A 59 -6.93 10.04 -15.16
N ARG A 60 -7.61 9.47 -14.17
CA ARG A 60 -8.24 10.23 -13.09
C ARG A 60 -7.19 10.92 -12.20
N ASP A 61 -7.61 12.05 -11.63
CA ASP A 61 -6.81 12.79 -10.66
C ASP A 61 -6.75 12.05 -9.32
N PHE A 62 -5.70 12.37 -8.56
CA PHE A 62 -5.58 11.99 -7.15
C PHE A 62 -5.94 13.21 -6.32
N LEU A 63 -7.07 13.14 -5.63
CA LEU A 63 -7.63 14.27 -4.90
C LEU A 63 -7.25 14.22 -3.41
N PRO A 64 -7.37 15.35 -2.66
CA PRO A 64 -7.14 15.36 -1.22
C PRO A 64 -7.95 14.31 -0.46
N GLU A 65 -9.17 14.00 -0.91
CA GLU A 65 -10.04 12.99 -0.30
C GLU A 65 -9.50 11.56 -0.49
N ASP A 66 -8.81 11.29 -1.59
CA ASP A 66 -8.13 10.01 -1.83
C ASP A 66 -6.95 9.85 -0.87
N ALA A 67 -6.19 10.93 -0.66
CA ALA A 67 -5.09 10.97 0.30
C ALA A 67 -5.60 10.75 1.73
N LEU A 68 -6.70 11.42 2.10
CA LEU A 68 -7.33 11.25 3.41
C LEU A 68 -7.75 9.80 3.64
N GLN A 69 -8.44 9.18 2.69
CA GLN A 69 -8.84 7.77 2.79
C GLN A 69 -7.63 6.83 2.97
N ALA A 70 -6.54 7.06 2.24
CA ALA A 70 -5.33 6.25 2.38
C ALA A 70 -4.66 6.43 3.76
N ILE A 71 -4.67 7.65 4.29
CA ILE A 71 -4.14 7.99 5.62
C ILE A 71 -5.00 7.35 6.72
N GLU A 72 -6.32 7.51 6.67
CA GLU A 72 -7.23 6.93 7.64
C GLU A 72 -7.11 5.41 7.69
N ALA A 73 -6.97 4.76 6.53
CA ALA A 73 -6.77 3.33 6.45
C ALA A 73 -5.46 2.86 7.09
N VAL A 74 -4.34 3.57 6.88
CA VAL A 74 -3.06 3.19 7.49
C VAL A 74 -3.02 3.46 9.00
N VAL A 75 -3.69 4.53 9.46
CA VAL A 75 -3.85 4.82 10.89
C VAL A 75 -4.68 3.72 11.55
N ALA A 76 -5.83 3.37 10.98
CA ALA A 76 -6.67 2.29 11.46
C ALA A 76 -5.92 0.93 11.52
N ALA A 77 -5.12 0.63 10.50
CA ALA A 77 -4.28 -0.58 10.49
C ALA A 77 -3.21 -0.54 11.60
N ALA A 78 -2.58 0.62 11.83
CA ALA A 78 -1.60 0.82 12.89
C ALA A 78 -2.21 0.73 14.31
N GLU A 79 -3.49 1.05 14.46
CA GLU A 79 -4.29 0.89 15.69
C GLU A 79 -4.80 -0.55 15.89
N GLY A 80 -4.57 -1.45 14.93
CA GLY A 80 -4.88 -2.87 15.05
C GLY A 80 -6.25 -3.28 14.49
N LYS A 81 -6.94 -2.42 13.72
CA LYS A 81 -8.15 -2.84 13.00
C LYS A 81 -7.82 -3.92 11.97
N THR A 82 -8.56 -5.03 12.00
CA THR A 82 -8.29 -6.21 11.19
C THR A 82 -9.21 -6.40 10.00
N ASP A 83 -10.35 -5.72 9.99
CA ASP A 83 -11.42 -5.75 8.98
C ASP A 83 -11.17 -4.82 7.78
N LEU A 84 -9.94 -4.36 7.59
CA LEU A 84 -9.55 -3.52 6.46
C LEU A 84 -9.22 -4.36 5.23
N ALA A 85 -9.79 -3.99 4.08
CA ALA A 85 -9.46 -4.59 2.80
C ALA A 85 -7.99 -4.33 2.43
N LEU A 86 -7.29 -5.42 2.07
CA LEU A 86 -5.88 -5.39 1.69
C LEU A 86 -5.65 -4.59 0.41
N LYS A 87 -6.60 -4.61 -0.53
CA LYS A 87 -6.56 -3.87 -1.80
C LYS A 87 -7.88 -3.14 -1.99
N GLU A 88 -7.81 -1.83 -2.21
CA GLU A 88 -8.96 -0.98 -2.53
C GLU A 88 -8.62 -0.04 -3.67
N TYR A 89 -9.65 0.41 -4.39
CA TYR A 89 -9.54 1.37 -5.47
C TYR A 89 -10.03 2.74 -4.99
N LEU A 90 -9.21 3.76 -5.20
CA LEU A 90 -9.54 5.14 -4.89
C LEU A 90 -10.11 5.83 -6.13
N SER A 91 -11.22 6.55 -5.93
CA SER A 91 -11.89 7.34 -6.97
C SER A 91 -12.20 6.57 -8.27
N VAL A 92 -12.59 5.29 -8.16
CA VAL A 92 -13.12 4.51 -9.30
C VAL A 92 -14.65 4.47 -9.25
N ARG A 93 -15.30 4.57 -10.41
CA ARG A 93 -16.73 4.25 -10.53
C ARG A 93 -16.86 2.73 -10.62
N GLY A 94 -17.70 2.16 -9.75
CA GLY A 94 -18.18 0.78 -9.87
C GLY A 94 -19.04 0.58 -11.09
#